data_AF-A8ME05-F1
#
_entry.id   AF-A8ME05-F1
#
_cell.length_a   1.000
_cell.length_b   1.000
_cell.length_c   1.000
_cell.angle_alpha   90.00
_cell.angle_beta   90.00
_cell.angle_gamma   90.00
#
_symmetry.space_group_name_H-M   'P 1'
#
loop_
_entity.id
_entity.type
_entity.pdbx_description
1 polymer ?
#
loop_
_entity_poly.entity_id
_entity_poly.type
_entity_poly.pdbx_seq_one_letter_code
_entity_poly.pdbx_strand_id
1 'polypeptide(L)'
;MLLELNEDGSFMLRIEGSELRGHIRAVATGEDVVKASYVNQSFVAAKLFLPEAVEEAKKRNVRLISIEDITEPLAVLMISMLSHRRADLLIRIFNAILPPQVARHYYYSEYKDILTGKVSKASFTMSIEIPSKIAPLLFEDLNELLAELSAKMSRLKDVNIEFTVKKSSEDYNLSFNFSTGLRVLT
;
A
#
# COMPACT_ATOMS: atom_id res chain seq x y z
N MET A 1 9.83 -0.96 14.70
CA MET A 1 8.64 -1.60 14.11
C MET A 1 9.01 -2.15 12.74
N LEU A 2 8.62 -3.37 12.44
CA LEU A 2 8.89 -4.03 11.15
C LEU A 2 7.57 -4.49 10.53
N LEU A 3 7.42 -4.31 9.23
CA LEU A 3 6.27 -4.78 8.46
C LEU A 3 6.75 -5.76 7.38
N GLU A 4 6.12 -6.94 7.34
CA GLU A 4 6.39 -7.98 6.35
C GLU A 4 5.08 -8.33 5.63
N LEU A 5 5.20 -8.82 4.40
CA LEU A 5 4.08 -9.33 3.60
C LEU A 5 4.25 -10.84 3.43
N ASN A 6 3.26 -11.61 3.86
CA ASN A 6 3.22 -13.06 3.64
C ASN A 6 2.70 -13.37 2.22
N GLU A 7 2.99 -14.57 1.73
CA GLU A 7 2.57 -14.99 0.38
C GLU A 7 1.06 -15.00 0.17
N ASP A 8 0.29 -15.22 1.24
CA ASP A 8 -1.17 -15.15 1.24
C ASP A 8 -1.73 -13.72 1.27
N GLY A 9 -0.87 -12.69 1.24
CA GLY A 9 -1.25 -11.29 1.23
C GLY A 9 -1.58 -10.70 2.60
N SER A 10 -1.44 -11.47 3.68
CA SER A 10 -1.52 -10.93 5.03
C SER A 10 -0.24 -10.19 5.42
N PHE A 11 -0.40 -9.14 6.23
CA PHE A 11 0.71 -8.38 6.77
C PHE A 11 1.07 -8.88 8.17
N MET A 12 2.37 -8.93 8.44
CA MET A 12 2.91 -9.18 9.77
C MET A 12 3.57 -7.91 10.29
N LEU A 13 3.13 -7.45 11.45
CA LEU A 13 3.62 -6.27 12.13
C LEU A 13 4.32 -6.68 13.43
N ARG A 14 5.61 -6.40 13.53
CA ARG A 14 6.40 -6.64 14.76
C ARG A 14 6.55 -5.35 15.56
N ILE A 15 5.96 -5.32 16.75
CA ILE A 15 6.04 -4.21 17.71
C ILE A 15 6.48 -4.79 19.06
N GLU A 16 7.62 -4.32 19.58
CA GLU A 16 8.08 -4.64 20.95
C GLU A 16 8.07 -6.15 21.28
N GLY A 17 8.45 -7.00 20.31
CA GLY A 17 8.49 -8.45 20.48
C GLY A 17 7.15 -9.17 20.29
N SER A 18 6.04 -8.44 20.09
CA SER A 18 4.75 -9.00 19.67
C SER A 18 4.66 -9.08 18.16
N GLU A 19 4.22 -10.23 17.65
CA GLU A 19 3.88 -10.41 16.24
C GLU A 19 2.37 -10.29 16.07
N LEU A 20 1.94 -9.27 15.32
CA LEU A 20 0.55 -9.06 14.98
C LEU A 20 0.35 -9.40 13.51
N ARG A 21 -0.68 -10.18 13.20
CA ARG A 21 -1.03 -10.53 11.83
C ARG A 21 -2.33 -9.83 11.44
N GLY A 22 -2.38 -9.25 10.26
CA GLY A 22 -3.53 -8.43 9.88
C GLY A 22 -3.54 -8.05 8.42
N HIS A 23 -4.40 -7.09 8.11
CA HIS A 23 -4.48 -6.52 6.79
C HIS A 23 -4.55 -4.99 6.86
N ILE A 24 -4.17 -4.36 5.76
CA ILE A 24 -4.14 -2.91 5.61
C ILE A 24 -5.20 -2.52 4.58
N ARG A 25 -5.99 -1.49 4.88
CA ARG A 25 -7.00 -0.88 4.01
C ARG A 25 -6.79 0.63 3.96
N ALA A 26 -7.21 1.27 2.88
CA ALA A 26 -7.40 2.72 2.92
C ALA A 26 -8.60 3.07 3.83
N VAL A 27 -9.74 2.41 3.58
CA VAL A 27 -10.98 2.56 4.36
C VAL A 27 -11.41 1.18 4.85
N ALA A 28 -11.59 1.03 6.16
CA ALA A 28 -12.02 -0.21 6.79
C ALA A 28 -13.50 -0.16 7.18
N THR A 29 -14.22 -1.21 6.81
CA THR A 29 -15.64 -1.45 7.13
C THR A 29 -15.80 -2.50 8.22
N GLY A 30 -17.01 -2.68 8.73
CA GLY A 30 -17.33 -3.77 9.67
C GLY A 30 -17.06 -5.15 9.06
N GLU A 31 -17.28 -5.30 7.76
CA GLU A 31 -17.02 -6.55 7.04
C GLU A 31 -15.53 -6.91 7.01
N ASP A 32 -14.64 -5.92 6.87
CA ASP A 32 -13.19 -6.13 6.93
C ASP A 32 -12.78 -6.70 8.29
N VAL A 33 -13.32 -6.15 9.38
CA VAL A 33 -13.04 -6.61 10.74
C VAL A 33 -13.59 -8.02 10.99
N VAL A 34 -14.82 -8.29 10.54
CA VAL A 34 -15.43 -9.62 10.62
C VAL A 34 -14.58 -10.64 9.86
N LYS A 35 -14.14 -10.32 8.64
CA LYS A 35 -13.27 -11.19 7.84
C LYS A 35 -11.93 -11.43 8.52
N ALA A 36 -11.27 -10.39 9.05
CA ALA A 36 -10.03 -10.54 9.81
C ALA A 36 -10.20 -11.53 10.97
N SER A 37 -11.26 -11.38 11.75
CA SER A 37 -11.56 -12.26 12.88
C SER A 37 -11.71 -13.72 12.44
N TYR A 38 -12.41 -14.00 11.33
CA TYR A 38 -12.58 -15.37 10.82
C TYR A 38 -11.29 -16.05 10.38
N VAL A 39 -10.26 -15.28 10.01
CA VAL A 39 -8.94 -15.81 9.61
C VAL A 39 -7.87 -15.65 10.69
N ASN A 40 -8.28 -15.45 11.95
CA ASN A 40 -7.40 -15.27 13.11
C ASN A 40 -6.40 -14.11 12.96
N GLN A 41 -6.79 -13.05 12.26
CA GLN A 41 -6.01 -11.82 12.22
C GLN A 41 -6.29 -10.97 13.46
N SER A 42 -5.21 -10.47 14.05
CA SER A 42 -5.20 -9.69 15.29
C SER A 42 -5.33 -8.19 15.05
N PHE A 43 -5.18 -7.70 13.83
CA PHE A 43 -5.35 -6.28 13.52
C PHE A 43 -5.96 -5.97 12.15
N VAL A 44 -6.59 -4.81 12.06
CA VAL A 44 -6.92 -4.10 10.82
C VAL A 44 -6.29 -2.72 10.88
N ALA A 45 -5.45 -2.40 9.91
CA ALA A 45 -4.87 -1.07 9.77
C ALA A 45 -5.62 -0.28 8.70
N ALA A 46 -6.02 0.95 9.01
CA ALA A 46 -6.67 1.81 8.03
C ALA A 46 -6.43 3.30 8.29
N LYS A 47 -6.65 4.12 7.25
CA LYS A 47 -6.72 5.58 7.39
C LYS A 47 -8.03 5.96 8.05
N LEU A 48 -9.13 5.42 7.50
CA LEU A 48 -10.48 5.65 7.99
C LEU A 48 -11.11 4.35 8.47
N PHE A 49 -11.70 4.39 9.66
CA PHE A 49 -12.57 3.32 10.16
C PHE A 49 -14.00 3.82 10.15
N LEU A 50 -14.87 3.16 9.40
CA LEU A 50 -16.30 3.45 9.48
C LEU A 50 -16.84 3.03 10.86
N PRO A 51 -17.91 3.67 11.37
CA PRO A 51 -18.44 3.40 12.71
C PRO A 51 -18.66 1.91 13.00
N GLU A 52 -19.20 1.17 12.02
CA GLU A 52 -19.41 -0.27 12.11
C GLU A 52 -18.12 -1.09 12.26
N ALA A 53 -16.99 -0.61 11.72
CA ALA A 53 -15.68 -1.24 11.91
C ALA A 53 -15.23 -1.13 13.37
N VAL A 54 -15.44 0.04 13.98
CA VAL A 54 -15.10 0.29 15.38
C VAL A 54 -15.93 -0.58 16.32
N GLU A 55 -17.22 -0.74 16.04
CA GLU A 55 -18.10 -1.61 16.81
C GLU A 55 -17.71 -3.09 16.72
N GLU A 56 -17.49 -3.60 15.49
CA GLU A 56 -17.10 -5.00 15.29
C GLU A 56 -15.71 -5.30 15.89
N ALA A 57 -14.78 -4.34 15.84
CA ALA A 57 -13.45 -4.51 16.40
C ALA A 57 -13.48 -4.77 17.91
N LYS A 58 -14.32 -4.01 18.64
CA LYS A 58 -14.53 -4.20 20.08
C LYS A 58 -15.15 -5.55 20.39
N LYS A 59 -16.15 -5.98 19.63
CA LYS A 59 -16.83 -7.28 19.83
C LYS A 59 -15.90 -8.47 19.59
N ARG A 60 -14.96 -8.33 18.65
CA ARG A 60 -14.12 -9.43 18.14
C ARG A 60 -12.69 -9.39 18.64
N ASN A 61 -12.36 -8.43 19.50
CA ASN A 61 -11.00 -8.20 19.99
C ASN A 61 -9.95 -8.05 18.87
N VAL A 62 -10.32 -7.35 17.79
CA VAL A 62 -9.42 -7.03 16.68
C VAL A 62 -8.86 -5.63 16.90
N ARG A 63 -7.53 -5.49 16.86
CA ARG A 63 -6.87 -4.19 17.06
C ARG A 63 -7.04 -3.30 15.83
N LEU A 64 -7.51 -2.08 16.03
CA LEU A 64 -7.49 -1.04 14.99
C LEU A 64 -6.16 -0.29 15.07
N ILE A 65 -5.48 -0.16 13.94
CA ILE A 65 -4.18 0.52 13.84
C ILE A 65 -4.29 1.64 12.82
N SER A 66 -3.83 2.85 13.17
CA SER A 66 -3.78 3.93 12.18
C SER A 66 -2.78 3.55 11.09
N ILE A 67 -3.16 3.73 9.82
CA ILE A 67 -2.21 3.48 8.73
C ILE A 67 -0.99 4.40 8.81
N GLU A 68 -1.14 5.59 9.40
CA GLU A 68 -0.06 6.56 9.64
C GLU A 68 1.05 5.99 10.53
N ASP A 69 0.68 5.12 11.47
CA ASP A 69 1.65 4.44 12.33
C ASP A 69 2.52 3.45 11.52
N ILE A 70 2.03 3.00 10.36
CA ILE A 70 2.69 2.00 9.53
C ILE A 70 3.08 2.49 8.13
N THR A 71 2.89 3.77 7.79
CA THR A 71 3.25 4.31 6.46
C THR A 71 4.75 4.25 6.20
N GLU A 72 5.57 4.54 7.21
CA GLU A 72 7.03 4.42 7.12
C GLU A 72 7.49 2.97 6.85
N PRO A 73 7.14 1.96 7.66
CA PRO A 73 7.53 0.59 7.38
C PRO A 73 6.88 0.04 6.10
N LEU A 74 5.70 0.51 5.70
CA LEU A 74 5.07 0.16 4.43
C LEU A 74 5.85 0.72 3.23
N ALA A 75 6.32 1.96 3.30
CA ALA A 75 7.17 2.55 2.27
C ALA A 75 8.48 1.76 2.11
N VAL A 76 9.14 1.42 3.22
CA VAL A 76 10.35 0.58 3.21
C VAL A 76 10.08 -0.80 2.59
N LEU A 77 8.97 -1.44 2.97
CA LEU A 77 8.56 -2.73 2.43
C LEU A 77 8.37 -2.66 0.91
N MET A 78 7.68 -1.65 0.40
CA MET A 78 7.45 -1.48 -1.04
C MET A 78 8.76 -1.25 -1.82
N ILE A 79 9.68 -0.44 -1.31
CA ILE A 79 10.99 -0.25 -1.95
C ILE A 79 11.83 -1.53 -1.90
N SER A 80 11.76 -2.29 -0.80
CA SER A 80 12.40 -3.60 -0.70
C SER A 80 11.85 -4.57 -1.76
N MET A 81 10.53 -4.64 -1.92
CA MET A 81 9.91 -5.48 -2.96
C MET A 81 10.36 -5.07 -4.36
N LEU A 82 10.42 -3.76 -4.66
CA LEU A 82 10.90 -3.27 -5.94
C LEU A 82 12.37 -3.62 -6.18
N SER A 83 13.21 -3.49 -5.15
CA SER A 83 14.64 -3.82 -5.20
C SER A 83 14.90 -5.31 -5.47
N HIS A 84 14.01 -6.18 -4.97
CA HIS A 84 14.04 -7.62 -5.23
C HIS A 84 13.25 -8.02 -6.48
N ARG A 85 12.80 -7.05 -7.29
CA ARG A 85 12.03 -7.27 -8.53
C ARG A 85 10.73 -8.06 -8.32
N ARG A 86 10.09 -7.87 -7.16
CA ARG A 86 8.82 -8.51 -6.77
C ARG A 86 7.62 -7.63 -7.08
N ALA A 87 7.43 -7.32 -8.37
CA ALA A 87 6.28 -6.54 -8.83
C ALA A 87 4.93 -7.23 -8.51
N ASP A 88 4.92 -8.56 -8.47
CA ASP A 88 3.77 -9.37 -8.03
C ASP A 88 3.33 -9.03 -6.60
N LEU A 89 4.30 -8.84 -5.69
CA LEU A 89 4.01 -8.49 -4.29
C LEU A 89 3.57 -7.02 -4.16
N LEU A 90 4.12 -6.11 -4.98
CA LEU A 90 3.64 -4.72 -5.03
C LEU A 90 2.18 -4.64 -5.47
N ILE A 91 1.79 -5.40 -6.50
CA ILE A 91 0.39 -5.50 -6.94
C ILE A 91 -0.49 -6.02 -5.79
N ARG A 92 -0.04 -7.04 -5.05
CA ARG A 92 -0.77 -7.55 -3.88
C ARG A 92 -0.96 -6.51 -2.79
N ILE A 93 0.07 -5.73 -2.46
CA ILE A 93 -0.02 -4.63 -1.48
C ILE A 93 -1.11 -3.65 -1.89
N PHE A 94 -1.07 -3.15 -3.13
CA PHE A 94 -2.07 -2.19 -3.60
C PHE A 94 -3.47 -2.79 -3.71
N ASN A 95 -3.59 -4.05 -4.13
CA ASN A 95 -4.88 -4.73 -4.14
C ASN A 95 -5.47 -4.94 -2.75
N ALA A 96 -4.62 -5.10 -1.72
CA ALA A 96 -5.05 -5.18 -0.34
C ALA A 96 -5.48 -3.82 0.20
N ILE A 97 -4.73 -2.75 -0.09
CA ILE A 97 -4.99 -1.41 0.44
C ILE A 97 -6.23 -0.77 -0.23
N LEU A 98 -6.35 -0.90 -1.55
CA LEU A 98 -7.33 -0.15 -2.33
C LEU A 98 -8.73 -0.77 -2.28
N PRO A 99 -9.79 0.06 -2.22
CA PRO A 99 -11.17 -0.42 -2.31
C PRO A 99 -11.46 -1.14 -3.64
N PRO A 100 -12.18 -2.27 -3.64
CA PRO A 100 -12.43 -3.10 -4.85
C PRO A 100 -13.20 -2.38 -5.96
N GLN A 101 -13.88 -1.29 -5.64
CA GLN A 101 -14.68 -0.51 -6.59
C GLN A 101 -13.84 0.44 -7.46
N VAL A 102 -12.56 0.62 -7.14
CA VAL A 102 -11.64 1.51 -7.86
C VAL A 102 -10.95 0.71 -8.97
N ALA A 103 -10.98 1.20 -10.21
CA ALA A 103 -10.25 0.60 -11.32
C ALA A 103 -8.75 0.89 -11.19
N ARG A 104 -7.91 -0.09 -11.54
CA ARG A 104 -6.47 -0.08 -11.23
C ARG A 104 -5.66 -0.56 -12.42
N HIS A 105 -4.60 0.18 -12.71
CA HIS A 105 -3.63 -0.16 -13.74
C HIS A 105 -2.24 -0.20 -13.11
N TYR A 106 -1.51 -1.27 -13.41
CA TYR A 106 -0.14 -1.47 -12.91
C TYR A 106 0.81 -1.56 -14.09
N TYR A 107 1.94 -0.89 -13.98
CA TYR A 107 3.03 -0.96 -14.94
C TYR A 107 4.35 -1.17 -14.22
N TYR A 108 5.15 -2.10 -14.74
CA TYR A 108 6.47 -2.42 -14.22
C TYR A 108 7.49 -2.33 -15.35
N SER A 109 8.62 -1.69 -15.09
CA SER A 109 9.73 -1.64 -16.04
C SER A 109 11.08 -1.78 -15.36
N GLU A 110 12.00 -2.40 -16.10
CA GLU A 110 13.40 -2.58 -15.72
C GLU A 110 14.28 -1.86 -16.73
N TYR A 111 15.30 -1.15 -16.24
CA TYR A 111 16.32 -0.52 -17.07
C TYR A 111 17.59 -1.36 -17.01
N LYS A 112 18.05 -1.79 -18.18
CA LYS A 112 19.25 -2.58 -18.35
C LYS A 112 20.39 -1.68 -18.79
N ASP A 113 21.51 -1.75 -18.07
CA ASP A 113 22.75 -1.10 -18.48
C ASP A 113 23.30 -1.81 -19.74
N ILE A 114 23.55 -1.03 -20.80
CA ILE A 114 23.93 -1.57 -22.11
C ILE A 114 25.33 -2.19 -22.07
N LEU A 115 26.24 -1.67 -21.23
CA LEU A 115 27.64 -2.09 -21.18
C LEU A 115 27.80 -3.38 -20.36
N THR A 116 27.09 -3.50 -19.24
CA THR A 116 27.20 -4.64 -18.30
C THR A 116 26.13 -5.70 -18.53
N GLY A 117 25.05 -5.36 -19.23
CA GLY A 117 23.87 -6.20 -19.37
C GLY A 117 23.12 -6.46 -18.06
N LYS A 118 23.45 -5.76 -16.97
CA LYS A 118 22.78 -5.90 -15.67
C LYS A 118 21.62 -4.92 -15.55
N VAL A 119 20.57 -5.31 -14.84
CA VAL A 119 19.48 -4.38 -14.50
C VAL A 119 20.01 -3.38 -13.48
N SER A 120 19.95 -2.09 -13.80
CA SER A 120 20.47 -1.00 -12.97
C SER A 120 19.38 -0.23 -12.23
N LYS A 121 18.13 -0.31 -12.70
CA LYS A 121 16.99 0.38 -12.10
C LYS A 121 15.70 -0.39 -12.35
N ALA A 122 14.80 -0.37 -11.38
CA ALA A 122 13.43 -0.85 -11.54
C ALA A 122 12.45 0.29 -11.22
N SER A 123 11.32 0.31 -11.91
CA SER A 123 10.23 1.26 -11.71
C SER A 123 8.90 0.54 -11.62
N PHE A 124 8.01 1.06 -10.78
CA PHE A 124 6.65 0.60 -10.63
C PHE A 124 5.70 1.79 -10.64
N THR A 125 4.66 1.69 -11.47
CA THR A 125 3.59 2.68 -11.56
C THR A 125 2.26 2.02 -11.23
N MET A 126 1.50 2.66 -10.36
CA MET A 126 0.09 2.39 -10.15
C MET A 126 -0.71 3.61 -10.60
N SER A 127 -1.75 3.38 -11.39
CA SER A 127 -2.76 4.40 -11.68
C SER A 127 -4.13 3.87 -11.23
N ILE A 128 -4.91 4.73 -10.60
CA ILE A 128 -6.26 4.41 -10.15
C ILE A 128 -7.26 5.43 -10.65
N GLU A 129 -8.42 4.93 -11.06
CA GLU A 129 -9.55 5.71 -11.53
C GLU A 129 -10.66 5.62 -10.50
N ILE A 130 -11.03 6.77 -9.93
CA ILE A 130 -12.08 6.91 -8.93
C ILE A 130 -13.28 7.60 -9.60
N PRO A 131 -14.38 6.87 -9.83
CA PRO A 131 -15.60 7.44 -10.37
C PRO A 131 -16.12 8.59 -9.53
N SER A 132 -16.58 9.69 -10.16
CA SER A 132 -17.09 10.86 -9.42
C SER A 132 -18.24 10.53 -8.45
N LYS A 133 -18.99 9.46 -8.71
CA LYS A 133 -20.07 8.98 -7.83
C LYS A 133 -19.57 8.50 -6.46
N ILE A 134 -18.35 7.96 -6.40
CA ILE A 134 -17.74 7.45 -5.16
C ILE A 134 -16.59 8.33 -4.66
N ALA A 135 -16.13 9.28 -5.46
CA ALA A 135 -15.06 10.21 -5.09
C ALA A 135 -15.30 10.94 -3.76
N PRO A 136 -16.51 11.46 -3.43
CA PRO A 136 -16.75 12.10 -2.13
C PRO A 136 -16.52 11.19 -0.92
N LEU A 137 -16.53 9.87 -1.10
CA LEU A 137 -16.37 8.89 -0.03
C LEU A 137 -14.93 8.39 0.13
N LEU A 138 -14.07 8.55 -0.89
CA LEU A 138 -12.79 7.85 -0.96
C LEU A 138 -11.61 8.73 -1.40
N PHE A 139 -11.87 9.79 -2.16
CA PHE A 139 -10.83 10.53 -2.86
C PHE A 139 -9.84 11.18 -1.89
N GLU A 140 -10.33 11.90 -0.88
CA GLU A 140 -9.47 12.62 0.06
C GLU A 140 -8.57 11.65 0.83
N ASP A 141 -9.14 10.59 1.40
CA ASP A 141 -8.39 9.58 2.15
C ASP A 141 -7.32 8.87 1.32
N LEU A 142 -7.67 8.48 0.08
CA LEU A 142 -6.73 7.84 -0.84
C LEU A 142 -5.63 8.81 -1.28
N ASN A 143 -5.98 10.07 -1.56
CA ASN A 143 -5.04 11.09 -1.94
C ASN A 143 -4.05 11.38 -0.80
N GLU A 144 -4.54 11.51 0.44
CA GLU A 144 -3.69 11.69 1.62
C GLU A 144 -2.77 10.50 1.86
N LEU A 145 -3.29 9.28 1.81
CA LEU A 145 -2.48 8.07 2.00
C LEU A 145 -1.35 7.98 0.96
N LEU A 146 -1.67 8.21 -0.31
CA LEU A 146 -0.66 8.16 -1.38
C LEU A 146 0.32 9.33 -1.28
N ALA A 147 -0.14 10.52 -0.88
CA ALA A 147 0.75 11.66 -0.63
C ALA A 147 1.70 11.38 0.55
N GLU A 148 1.21 10.76 1.62
CA GLU A 148 2.02 10.40 2.77
C GLU A 148 3.06 9.32 2.42
N LEU A 149 2.64 8.25 1.71
CA LEU A 149 3.55 7.24 1.20
C LEU A 149 4.62 7.85 0.29
N SER A 150 4.23 8.79 -0.59
CA SER A 150 5.16 9.54 -1.44
C SER A 150 6.18 10.32 -0.60
N ALA A 151 5.70 11.01 0.44
CA ALA A 151 6.55 11.77 1.35
C ALA A 151 7.51 10.88 2.16
N LYS A 152 7.09 9.66 2.55
CA LYS A 152 7.98 8.69 3.20
C LYS A 152 9.02 8.13 2.23
N MET A 153 8.58 7.71 1.04
CA MET A 153 9.46 7.15 0.02
C MET A 153 10.51 8.14 -0.49
N SER A 154 10.17 9.42 -0.63
CA SER A 154 11.12 10.45 -1.07
C SER A 154 12.30 10.67 -0.10
N ARG A 155 12.16 10.24 1.17
CA ARG A 155 13.23 10.30 2.17
C ARG A 155 14.17 9.09 2.09
N LEU A 156 13.78 8.03 1.38
CA LEU A 156 14.59 6.84 1.20
C LEU A 156 15.68 7.10 0.16
N LYS A 157 16.89 6.60 0.45
CA LYS A 157 18.04 6.78 -0.43
C LYS A 157 17.84 6.04 -1.76
N ASP A 158 18.29 6.64 -2.85
CA ASP A 158 18.28 6.06 -4.20
C ASP A 158 16.85 5.73 -4.70
N VAL A 159 15.84 6.46 -4.23
CA VAL A 159 14.43 6.36 -4.65
C VAL A 159 14.00 7.64 -5.36
N ASN A 160 13.37 7.50 -6.53
CA ASN A 160 12.64 8.60 -7.19
C ASN A 160 11.15 8.28 -7.14
N ILE A 161 10.33 9.25 -6.77
CA ILE A 161 8.88 9.12 -6.62
C ILE A 161 8.19 10.29 -7.33
N GLU A 162 7.09 10.00 -8.01
CA GLU A 162 6.19 10.96 -8.61
C GLU A 162 4.75 10.57 -8.24
N PHE A 163 4.02 11.51 -7.67
CA PHE A 163 2.60 11.38 -7.38
C PHE A 163 1.83 12.48 -8.09
N THR A 164 0.87 12.10 -8.93
CA THR A 164 0.08 13.04 -9.71
C THR A 164 -1.41 12.82 -9.50
N VAL A 165 -2.15 13.92 -9.41
CA VAL A 165 -3.61 13.95 -9.35
C VAL A 165 -4.11 14.64 -10.60
N LYS A 166 -5.01 13.99 -11.34
CA LYS A 166 -5.71 14.58 -12.48
C LYS A 166 -7.20 14.44 -12.29
N LYS A 167 -7.94 15.52 -12.50
CA LYS A 167 -9.40 15.51 -12.53
C LYS A 167 -9.86 15.60 -13.98
N SER A 168 -10.71 14.66 -14.40
CA SER A 168 -11.46 14.73 -15.65
C SER A 168 -12.90 15.17 -15.36
N SER A 169 -13.74 15.32 -16.39
CA SER A 169 -15.16 15.68 -16.22
C SER A 169 -15.95 14.63 -15.43
N GLU A 170 -15.53 13.37 -15.47
CA GLU A 170 -16.29 12.24 -14.90
C GLU A 170 -15.54 11.49 -13.79
N ASP A 171 -14.20 11.56 -13.76
CA ASP A 171 -13.38 10.74 -12.86
C ASP A 171 -12.16 11.49 -12.28
N TYR A 172 -11.72 11.03 -11.11
CA TYR A 172 -10.42 11.39 -10.53
C TYR A 172 -9.39 10.31 -10.83
N ASN A 173 -8.24 10.71 -11.36
CA ASN A 173 -7.13 9.86 -11.71
C ASN A 173 -5.97 10.14 -10.76
N LEU A 174 -5.56 9.15 -9.98
CA LEU A 174 -4.37 9.22 -9.12
C LEU A 174 -3.30 8.30 -9.71
N SER A 175 -2.09 8.83 -9.93
CA SER A 175 -0.95 8.04 -10.41
C SER A 175 0.20 8.14 -9.43
N PHE A 176 0.75 7.00 -9.04
CA PHE A 176 1.83 6.84 -8.08
C PHE A 176 2.95 6.01 -8.73
N ASN A 177 4.08 6.66 -9.02
CA ASN A 177 5.21 6.06 -9.72
C ASN A 177 6.46 6.18 -8.86
N PHE A 178 7.07 5.06 -8.51
CA PHE A 178 8.34 5.04 -7.81
C PHE A 178 9.35 4.13 -8.49
N SER A 179 10.62 4.50 -8.34
CA SER A 179 11.73 3.78 -8.92
C SER A 179 12.93 3.78 -8.01
N THR A 180 13.75 2.73 -8.08
CA THR A 180 14.95 2.60 -7.27
C THR A 180 16.11 2.01 -8.07
N GLY A 181 17.32 2.44 -7.75
CA GLY A 181 18.54 1.86 -8.30
C GLY A 181 18.77 0.46 -7.74
N LEU A 182 19.04 -0.51 -8.61
CA LEU A 182 19.41 -1.85 -8.19
C LEU A 182 20.92 -1.90 -7.99
N ARG A 183 21.36 -2.04 -6.75
CA ARG A 183 22.77 -2.34 -6.51
C ARG A 183 23.02 -3.77 -6.97
N VAL A 184 24.07 -3.93 -7.77
CA VAL A 184 24.60 -5.24 -8.12
C VAL A 184 25.10 -5.84 -6.81
N LEU A 185 24.36 -6.80 -6.25
CA LEU A 185 24.87 -7.69 -5.23
C LEU A 185 26.00 -8.49 -5.90
N THR A 186 27.24 -8.07 -5.67
CA THR A 186 28.47 -8.76 -6.11
C THR A 186 28.79 -9.90 -5.18
#